data_AF-A0A7C8YJS3-F1
#
_entry.id   AF-A0A7C8YJS3-F1
#
_cell.length_a   1.000
_cell.length_b   1.000
_cell.length_c   1.000
_cell.angle_alpha   90.00
_cell.angle_beta   90.00
_cell.angle_gamma   90.00
#
_symmetry.space_group_name_H-M   'P 1'
#
loop_
_entity.id
_entity.type
_entity.pdbx_description
1 polymer ?
#
loop_
_entity_poly.entity_id
_entity_poly.type
_entity_poly.pdbx_seq_one_letter_code
_entity_poly.pdbx_strand_id
1 'polypeptide(L)'
;KKSELLQICKFKMAIPKISSHTRSISLPSSSHPHNANIEDQLRRLSSSQAGPSSASSICQNLTCLKDLYEQISDLINLPHNQKILSLEPHRREVEEVLDGSLALLDICNSSVDVLLHMKESILCLQSAFRRGSDNEGAHVY
;
A
#
# COMPACT_ATOMS: atom_id res chain seq x y z
N LYS A 1 -12.05 -30.33 -20.29
CA LYS A 1 -11.95 -29.89 -18.87
C LYS A 1 -10.70 -30.42 -18.15
N LYS A 2 -9.58 -30.68 -18.85
CA LYS A 2 -8.27 -31.03 -18.26
C LYS A 2 -7.26 -29.87 -18.31
N SER A 3 -7.71 -28.69 -18.77
CA SER A 3 -6.88 -27.49 -18.96
C SER A 3 -6.81 -26.58 -17.73
N GLU A 4 -7.64 -26.79 -16.71
CA GLU A 4 -7.60 -26.00 -15.46
C GLU A 4 -6.64 -26.57 -14.41
N LEU A 5 -6.28 -27.85 -14.49
CA LEU A 5 -5.34 -28.48 -13.55
C LEU A 5 -3.87 -28.12 -13.80
N LEU A 6 -3.55 -27.45 -14.91
CA LEU A 6 -2.18 -26.99 -15.19
C LEU A 6 -1.83 -25.65 -14.53
N GLN A 7 -2.82 -24.90 -14.02
CA GLN A 7 -2.58 -23.66 -13.28
C GLN A 7 -2.19 -23.92 -11.81
N ILE A 8 -2.52 -25.09 -11.27
CA ILE A 8 -2.25 -25.47 -9.87
C ILE A 8 -0.78 -25.84 -9.62
N CYS A 9 -0.03 -26.25 -10.65
CA CYS A 9 1.35 -26.73 -10.49
C CYS A 9 2.39 -25.65 -10.13
N LYS A 10 1.99 -24.39 -9.91
CA LYS A 10 2.89 -23.37 -9.34
C LYS A 10 2.95 -23.39 -7.81
N PHE A 11 2.15 -24.22 -7.12
CA PHE A 11 2.31 -24.45 -5.69
C PHE A 11 3.25 -25.64 -5.43
N LYS A 12 4.40 -25.32 -4.86
CA LYS A 12 5.56 -26.18 -4.55
C LYS A 12 5.16 -27.56 -3.95
N MET A 13 5.64 -28.67 -4.53
CA MET A 13 5.72 -29.97 -3.83
C MET A 13 6.99 -30.75 -4.17
N ALA A 14 7.60 -31.34 -3.13
CA ALA A 14 8.77 -32.22 -3.20
C ALA A 14 8.43 -33.52 -3.96
N ILE A 15 9.35 -33.97 -4.84
CA ILE A 15 9.16 -35.10 -5.77
C ILE A 15 9.97 -36.31 -5.29
N PRO A 16 9.37 -37.51 -5.07
CA PRO A 16 10.13 -38.75 -4.90
C PRO A 16 10.77 -39.16 -6.22
N LYS A 17 12.06 -39.56 -6.18
CA LYS A 17 12.87 -39.90 -7.36
C LYS A 17 12.27 -41.05 -8.16
N ILE A 18 11.84 -40.75 -9.39
CA ILE A 18 11.63 -41.74 -10.44
C ILE A 18 12.66 -41.42 -11.54
N SER A 19 13.53 -42.39 -11.81
CA SER A 19 14.60 -42.29 -12.80
C SER A 19 14.02 -42.26 -14.21
N SER A 20 13.81 -41.07 -14.76
CA SER A 20 13.70 -40.86 -16.20
C SER A 20 14.43 -39.57 -16.58
N HIS A 21 15.41 -39.71 -17.49
CA HIS A 21 16.30 -38.64 -17.93
C HIS A 21 15.54 -37.71 -18.89
N THR A 22 14.82 -36.74 -18.33
CA THR A 22 14.35 -35.57 -19.07
C THR A 22 15.00 -34.34 -18.44
N ARG A 23 15.99 -33.75 -19.14
CA ARG A 23 16.56 -32.46 -18.77
C ARG A 23 15.54 -31.37 -19.09
N SER A 24 14.67 -31.07 -18.13
CA SER A 24 13.78 -29.92 -18.19
C SER A 24 14.58 -28.64 -17.98
N ILE A 25 14.75 -27.85 -19.04
CA ILE A 25 15.23 -26.47 -18.92
C ILE A 25 14.03 -25.58 -18.57
N SER A 26 13.69 -25.48 -17.29
CA SER A 26 12.73 -24.47 -16.86
C SER A 26 13.35 -23.09 -17.09
N LEU A 27 12.79 -22.33 -18.03
CA LEU A 27 13.08 -20.89 -18.15
C LEU A 27 12.79 -20.23 -16.80
N PRO A 28 13.57 -19.21 -16.40
CA PRO A 28 13.25 -18.45 -15.19
C PRO A 28 11.80 -17.96 -15.32
N SER A 29 10.97 -18.31 -14.35
CA SER A 29 9.61 -17.80 -14.26
C SER A 29 9.70 -16.30 -14.00
N SER A 30 9.77 -15.52 -15.06
CA SER A 30 9.62 -14.07 -14.96
C SER A 30 8.26 -13.79 -14.32
N SER A 31 8.27 -13.08 -13.19
CA SER A 31 7.06 -12.61 -12.54
C SER A 31 6.21 -11.89 -13.57
N HIS A 32 4.89 -12.11 -13.57
CA HIS A 32 4.00 -11.35 -14.44
C HIS A 32 4.25 -9.85 -14.19
N PRO A 33 4.36 -8.98 -15.22
CA PRO A 33 4.73 -7.57 -15.07
C PRO A 33 3.92 -6.83 -13.99
N HIS A 34 2.67 -7.21 -13.78
CA HIS A 34 1.83 -6.66 -12.73
C HIS A 34 2.32 -7.00 -11.31
N ASN A 35 2.74 -8.24 -11.07
CA ASN A 35 3.28 -8.67 -9.78
C ASN A 35 4.64 -8.01 -9.50
N ALA A 36 5.46 -7.84 -10.52
CA ALA A 36 6.76 -7.17 -10.39
C ALA A 36 6.60 -5.70 -9.96
N ASN A 37 5.56 -5.01 -10.45
CA ASN A 37 5.28 -3.63 -10.06
C ASN A 37 4.82 -3.50 -8.59
N ILE A 38 3.93 -4.39 -8.15
CA ILE A 38 3.46 -4.45 -6.76
C ILE A 38 4.63 -4.73 -5.81
N GLU A 39 5.50 -5.67 -6.15
CA GLU A 39 6.70 -6.00 -5.38
C GLU A 39 7.68 -4.81 -5.27
N ASP A 40 7.85 -4.03 -6.35
CA ASP A 40 8.69 -2.83 -6.34
C ASP A 40 8.10 -1.73 -5.44
N GLN A 41 6.80 -1.46 -5.53
CA GLN A 41 6.13 -0.49 -4.68
C GLN A 41 6.21 -0.86 -3.19
N LEU A 42 6.01 -2.14 -2.85
CA LEU A 42 6.19 -2.63 -1.48
C LEU A 42 7.63 -2.44 -0.99
N ARG A 43 8.62 -2.77 -1.83
CA ARG A 43 10.04 -2.58 -1.49
C ARG A 43 10.38 -1.12 -1.22
N ARG A 44 9.86 -0.22 -2.05
CA ARG A 44 10.04 1.23 -1.89
C ARG A 44 9.45 1.72 -0.56
N LEU A 45 8.22 1.32 -0.25
CA LEU A 45 7.56 1.65 1.02
C LEU A 45 8.36 1.12 2.23
N SER A 46 8.84 -0.13 2.17
CA SER A 46 9.68 -0.69 3.25
C SER A 46 11.00 0.07 3.43
N SER A 47 11.63 0.50 2.34
CA SER A 47 12.89 1.25 2.40
C SER A 47 12.74 2.64 3.00
N SER A 48 11.54 3.25 2.89
CA SER A 48 11.28 4.60 3.41
C SER A 48 11.12 4.65 4.94
N GLN A 49 11.10 3.50 5.62
CA GLN A 49 10.97 3.43 7.08
C GLN A 49 12.26 3.86 7.83
N ALA A 50 13.39 3.95 7.13
CA ALA A 50 14.69 4.26 7.72
C ALA A 50 14.98 5.77 7.73
N GLY A 51 14.49 6.48 8.75
CA GLY A 51 14.95 7.84 9.10
C GLY A 51 13.86 8.89 9.34
N PRO A 52 14.24 10.11 9.77
CA PRO A 52 13.30 11.22 9.95
C PRO A 52 12.64 11.58 8.62
N SER A 53 11.32 11.48 8.57
CA SER A 53 10.54 11.69 7.35
C SER A 53 10.16 13.16 7.19
N SER A 54 10.51 13.75 6.05
CA SER A 54 10.02 15.07 5.65
C SER A 54 8.54 15.00 5.23
N ALA A 55 7.82 16.12 5.31
CA ALA A 55 6.42 16.19 4.86
C ALA A 55 6.26 15.72 3.40
N SER A 56 7.22 16.08 2.52
CA SER A 56 7.23 15.61 1.13
C SER A 56 7.40 14.09 1.01
N SER A 57 8.24 13.47 1.85
CA SER A 57 8.41 12.01 1.87
C SER A 57 7.13 11.31 2.32
N ILE A 58 6.47 11.84 3.35
CA ILE A 58 5.18 11.34 3.84
C ILE A 58 4.12 11.41 2.73
N CYS A 59 3.98 12.55 2.05
CA CYS A 59 3.06 12.69 0.92
C CYS A 59 3.37 11.67 -0.20
N GLN A 60 4.65 11.50 -0.55
CA GLN A 60 5.06 10.55 -1.58
C GLN A 60 4.74 9.09 -1.20
N ASN A 61 4.91 8.72 0.07
CA ASN A 61 4.56 7.40 0.58
C ASN A 61 3.05 7.17 0.56
N LEU A 62 2.25 8.16 0.96
CA LEU A 62 0.79 8.08 0.88
C LEU A 62 0.30 7.95 -0.58
N THR A 63 0.93 8.67 -1.52
CA THR A 63 0.64 8.50 -2.95
C THR A 63 1.00 7.09 -3.42
N CYS A 64 2.20 6.60 -3.07
CA CYS A 64 2.61 5.24 -3.44
C CYS A 64 1.68 4.17 -2.85
N LEU A 65 1.18 4.39 -1.63
CA LEU A 65 0.21 3.51 -0.99
C LEU A 65 -1.13 3.52 -1.72
N LYS A 66 -1.66 4.69 -2.07
CA LYS A 66 -2.88 4.83 -2.87
C LYS A 66 -2.77 4.03 -4.17
N ASP A 67 -1.68 4.22 -4.92
CA ASP A 67 -1.47 3.56 -6.20
C ASP A 67 -1.37 2.03 -6.04
N LEU A 68 -0.71 1.57 -4.96
CA LEU A 68 -0.63 0.15 -4.62
C LEU A 68 -2.02 -0.45 -4.34
N TYR A 69 -2.86 0.25 -3.58
CA TYR A 69 -4.23 -0.19 -3.30
C TYR A 69 -5.11 -0.24 -4.55
N GLU A 70 -4.98 0.73 -5.46
CA GLU A 70 -5.67 0.71 -6.76
C GLU A 70 -5.27 -0.53 -7.58
N GLN A 71 -3.98 -0.82 -7.66
CA GLN A 71 -3.48 -2.01 -8.38
C GLN A 71 -3.94 -3.34 -7.75
N ILE A 72 -3.90 -3.44 -6.43
CA ILE A 72 -4.40 -4.62 -5.71
C ILE A 72 -5.91 -4.77 -5.90
N SER A 73 -6.66 -3.67 -5.86
CA SER A 73 -8.11 -3.67 -6.12
C SER A 73 -8.40 -4.20 -7.52
N ASP A 74 -7.72 -3.71 -8.54
CA ASP A 74 -7.85 -4.20 -9.92
C ASP A 74 -7.55 -5.69 -10.02
N LEU A 75 -6.47 -6.15 -9.37
CA LEU A 75 -6.09 -7.56 -9.31
C LEU A 75 -7.18 -8.41 -8.65
N ILE A 76 -7.71 -7.99 -7.50
CA ILE A 76 -8.76 -8.71 -6.77
C ILE A 76 -10.04 -8.77 -7.60
N ASN A 77 -10.35 -7.70 -8.35
CA ASN A 77 -11.56 -7.62 -9.18
C ASN A 77 -11.56 -8.54 -10.41
N LEU A 78 -10.44 -9.19 -10.74
CA LEU A 78 -10.44 -10.22 -11.79
C LEU A 78 -11.34 -11.40 -11.39
N PRO A 79 -12.26 -11.87 -12.26
CA PRO A 79 -13.21 -12.94 -11.93
C PRO A 79 -12.56 -14.25 -11.47
N HIS A 80 -11.35 -14.54 -11.94
CA HIS A 80 -10.59 -15.71 -11.51
C HIS A 80 -10.07 -15.56 -10.07
N ASN A 81 -9.59 -14.36 -9.73
CA ASN A 81 -9.03 -14.07 -8.42
C ASN A 81 -10.14 -14.01 -7.36
N GLN A 82 -11.28 -13.40 -7.67
CA GLN A 82 -12.44 -13.44 -6.75
C GLN A 82 -12.88 -14.88 -6.43
N LYS A 83 -12.89 -15.76 -7.43
CA LYS A 83 -13.21 -17.18 -7.22
C LYS A 83 -12.21 -17.86 -6.29
N ILE A 84 -10.91 -17.61 -6.48
CA ILE A 84 -9.86 -18.17 -5.62
C ILE A 84 -10.00 -17.62 -4.20
N LEU A 85 -10.11 -16.30 -4.04
CA LEU A 85 -10.22 -15.63 -2.74
C LEU A 85 -11.48 -16.02 -1.97
N SER A 86 -12.55 -16.44 -2.66
CA SER A 86 -13.78 -16.94 -2.03
C SER A 86 -13.67 -18.36 -1.45
N LEU A 87 -12.58 -19.08 -1.74
CA LEU A 87 -12.36 -20.41 -1.20
C LEU A 87 -11.94 -20.30 0.27
N GLU A 88 -12.57 -21.10 1.14
CA GLU A 88 -12.24 -21.22 2.57
C GLU A 88 -10.73 -21.25 2.92
N PRO A 89 -9.84 -21.96 2.20
CA PRO A 89 -8.40 -21.94 2.52
C PRO A 89 -7.72 -20.57 2.44
N HIS A 90 -8.35 -19.55 1.82
CA HIS A 90 -7.79 -18.20 1.72
C HIS A 90 -8.47 -17.18 2.64
N ARG A 91 -9.51 -17.60 3.37
CA ARG A 91 -10.32 -16.69 4.17
C ARG A 91 -9.53 -16.03 5.30
N ARG A 92 -8.61 -16.77 5.93
CA ARG A 92 -7.79 -16.24 7.03
C ARG A 92 -6.82 -15.19 6.52
N GLU A 93 -6.11 -15.48 5.42
CA GLU A 93 -5.16 -14.55 4.83
C GLU A 93 -5.87 -13.28 4.32
N VAL A 94 -7.08 -13.41 3.77
CA VAL A 94 -7.91 -12.26 3.37
C VAL A 94 -8.27 -11.41 4.58
N GLU A 95 -8.69 -12.01 5.70
CA GLU A 95 -9.00 -11.29 6.94
C GLU A 95 -7.78 -10.54 7.48
N GLU A 96 -6.61 -11.19 7.54
CA GLU A 96 -5.36 -10.55 8.01
C GLU A 96 -4.98 -9.33 7.17
N VAL A 97 -5.17 -9.39 5.85
CA VAL A 97 -4.93 -8.26 4.94
C VAL A 97 -5.95 -7.14 5.15
N LEU A 98 -7.21 -7.47 5.40
CA LEU A 98 -8.26 -6.50 5.70
C LEU A 98 -8.01 -5.79 7.04
N ASP A 99 -7.63 -6.54 8.07
CA ASP A 99 -7.24 -5.98 9.37
C ASP A 99 -6.07 -4.99 9.24
N GLY A 100 -5.04 -5.37 8.49
CA GLY A 100 -3.91 -4.47 8.19
C GLY A 100 -4.34 -3.22 7.42
N SER A 101 -5.31 -3.35 6.51
CA SER A 101 -5.85 -2.23 5.74
C SER A 101 -6.70 -1.28 6.59
N LEU A 102 -7.48 -1.82 7.55
CA LEU A 102 -8.23 -1.03 8.52
C LEU A 102 -7.29 -0.25 9.44
N ALA A 103 -6.27 -0.90 9.99
CA ALA A 103 -5.27 -0.23 10.82
C ALA A 103 -4.59 0.94 10.09
N LEU A 104 -4.32 0.77 8.79
CA LEU A 104 -3.73 1.82 7.97
C LEU A 104 -4.70 2.97 7.67
N LEU A 105 -5.99 2.67 7.49
CA LEU A 105 -7.05 3.67 7.35
C LEU A 105 -7.16 4.52 8.62
N ASP A 106 -7.10 3.91 9.80
CA ASP A 106 -7.13 4.61 11.09
C ASP A 106 -5.95 5.58 11.25
N ILE A 107 -4.76 5.16 10.82
CA ILE A 107 -3.56 6.01 10.80
C ILE A 107 -3.76 7.19 9.83
N CYS A 108 -4.27 6.92 8.63
CA CYS A 108 -4.57 7.98 7.65
C CYS A 108 -5.59 8.98 8.20
N ASN A 109 -6.64 8.50 8.86
CA ASN A 109 -7.66 9.34 9.46
C ASN A 109 -7.08 10.23 10.57
N SER A 110 -6.32 9.63 11.48
CA SER A 110 -5.61 10.37 12.55
C SER A 110 -4.65 11.43 11.97
N SER A 111 -4.00 11.12 10.85
CA SER A 111 -3.11 12.05 10.16
C SER A 111 -3.87 13.26 9.59
N VAL A 112 -5.08 13.05 9.06
CA VAL A 112 -5.95 14.12 8.58
C VAL A 112 -6.35 15.04 9.74
N ASP A 113 -6.72 14.48 10.90
CA ASP A 113 -7.08 15.27 12.08
C ASP A 113 -5.92 16.17 12.54
N VAL A 114 -4.70 15.64 12.57
CA VAL A 114 -3.49 16.42 12.90
C VAL A 114 -3.26 17.55 11.90
N LEU A 115 -3.43 17.29 10.60
CA LEU A 115 -3.29 18.31 9.56
C LEU A 115 -4.36 19.41 9.68
N LEU A 116 -5.59 19.04 10.04
CA LEU A 116 -6.67 19.99 10.28
C LEU A 116 -6.36 20.88 11.49
N HIS A 117 -5.88 20.31 12.59
CA HIS A 117 -5.46 21.07 13.77
C HIS A 117 -4.29 22.02 13.46
N MET A 118 -3.32 21.57 12.66
CA MET A 118 -2.21 22.42 12.22
C MET A 118 -2.70 23.58 11.36
N LYS A 119 -3.63 23.33 10.44
CA LYS A 119 -4.26 24.38 9.61
C LYS A 119 -4.97 25.41 10.49
N GLU A 120 -5.75 24.99 11.48
CA GLU A 120 -6.42 25.89 12.42
C GLU A 120 -5.41 26.75 13.20
N SER A 121 -4.33 26.13 13.68
CA SER A 121 -3.25 26.82 14.41
C SER A 121 -2.60 27.91 13.54
N ILE A 122 -2.33 27.62 12.26
CA ILE A 122 -1.78 28.60 11.30
C ILE A 122 -2.76 29.75 11.08
N LEU A 123 -4.05 29.48 10.90
CA LEU A 123 -5.08 30.51 10.71
C LEU A 123 -5.22 31.38 11.97
N CYS A 124 -5.15 30.78 13.16
CA CYS A 124 -5.17 31.51 14.42
C CYS A 124 -3.98 32.48 14.51
N LEU A 125 -2.77 32.01 14.21
CA LEU A 125 -1.56 32.83 14.21
C LEU A 125 -1.64 33.97 13.18
N GLN A 126 -2.08 33.69 11.95
CA GLN A 126 -2.29 34.71 10.92
C GLN A 126 -3.31 35.77 11.36
N SER A 127 -4.38 35.34 12.04
CA SER A 127 -5.39 36.26 12.56
C SER A 127 -4.84 37.15 13.68
N ALA A 128 -3.99 36.60 14.56
CA ALA A 128 -3.36 37.35 15.63
C ALA A 128 -2.39 38.40 15.09
N PHE A 129 -1.60 38.05 14.06
CA PHE A 129 -0.71 38.98 13.38
C PHE A 129 -1.48 40.16 12.77
N ARG A 130 -2.58 39.88 12.05
CA ARG A 130 -3.43 40.92 11.45
C ARG A 130 -4.05 41.86 12.48
N ARG A 131 -4.43 41.35 13.67
CA ARG A 131 -4.95 42.21 14.76
C ARG A 131 -3.84 42.98 15.48
N GLY A 132 -2.64 42.42 15.56
CA GLY A 132 -1.49 43.05 16.22
C GLY A 132 -0.91 44.24 15.43
N SER A 133 -1.04 44.25 14.10
CA SER A 133 -0.59 45.37 13.25
C SER A 133 -1.45 46.64 13.37
N ASP A 134 -2.64 46.56 13.96
CA ASP A 134 -3.52 47.73 14.14
C ASP A 134 -3.21 48.53 15.43
N ASN A 135 -2.28 48.05 16.27
CA ASN A 135 -1.95 48.67 17.57
C ASN A 135 -0.67 49.53 17.57
N GLU A 136 0.00 49.71 16.43
CA GLU A 136 1.22 50.54 16.31
C GLU A 136 0.94 52.03 15.98
N GLY A 137 -0.32 52.46 15.96
CA GLY A 137 -0.72 53.83 15.58
C GLY A 137 -1.31 54.71 16.69
N ALA A 138 -1.51 54.22 17.91
CA ALA A 138 -2.26 54.93 18.95
C ALA A 138 -1.41 55.49 20.10
N HIS A 139 -0.22 56.01 19.79
CA HIS A 139 0.53 56.85 20.74
C HIS A 139 1.16 58.05 20.02
N VAL A 140 0.31 58.95 19.52
CA VAL A 140 0.73 60.26 19.02
C VAL A 140 -0.23 61.33 19.55
N TYR A 141 0.32 62.11 20.50
CA TYR A 141 -0.17 63.31 21.22
C TYR A 141 -1.35 63.17 22.19
#